data_AF-A0A7W9B3F3-F1
#
_entry.id   AF-A0A7W9B3F3-F1
#
_cell.length_a   1.000
_cell.length_b   1.000
_cell.length_c   1.000
_cell.angle_alpha   90.00
_cell.angle_beta   90.00
_cell.angle_gamma   90.00
#
_symmetry.space_group_name_H-M   'P 1'
#
loop_
_entity.id
_entity.type
_entity.pdbx_description
1 polymer ?
#
loop_
_entity_poly.entity_id
_entity_poly.type
_entity_poly.pdbx_seq_one_letter_code
_entity_poly.pdbx_strand_id
1 'polypeptide(L)'
;MAAIVADGDRRAMLKRVTAPTLVIHGEDDPLVPLAGGRDTAASIAGARLITIPGMGHDLPLALVDTLTDAIAAHAKGVAVSA
;
A
#
# COMPACT_ATOMS: atom_id res chain seq x y z
N MET A 1 -8.61 -1.19 17.02
CA MET A 1 -9.21 -1.82 15.82
C MET A 1 -10.74 -1.60 15.70
N ALA A 2 -11.53 -1.40 16.76
CA ALA A 2 -13.00 -1.30 16.67
C ALA A 2 -13.53 -0.30 15.61
N ALA A 3 -12.95 0.89 15.54
CA ALA A 3 -13.32 1.89 14.53
C ALA A 3 -13.01 1.44 13.08
N ILE A 4 -11.90 0.72 12.86
CA ILE A 4 -11.52 0.21 11.53
C ILE A 4 -12.50 -0.87 11.08
N VAL A 5 -12.89 -1.77 11.99
CA VAL A 5 -13.87 -2.83 11.70
C VAL A 5 -15.26 -2.23 11.44
N ALA A 6 -15.65 -1.21 12.18
CA ALA A 6 -16.95 -0.55 12.03
C ALA A 6 -17.09 0.21 10.70
N ASP A 7 -15.99 0.68 10.09
CA ASP A 7 -16.04 1.40 8.81
C ASP A 7 -16.34 0.48 7.61
N GLY A 8 -16.18 -0.84 7.79
CA GLY A 8 -16.61 -1.84 6.82
C GLY A 8 -15.69 -1.98 5.60
N ASP A 9 -16.24 -2.59 4.55
CA ASP A 9 -15.53 -2.94 3.33
C ASP A 9 -15.40 -1.75 2.37
N ARG A 10 -14.16 -1.41 1.99
CA ARG A 10 -13.84 -0.28 1.10
C ARG A 10 -13.60 -0.69 -0.36
N ARG A 11 -13.67 -1.97 -0.73
CA ARG A 11 -13.34 -2.43 -2.09
C ARG A 11 -14.15 -1.72 -3.18
N ALA A 12 -15.43 -1.41 -2.93
CA ALA A 12 -16.25 -0.64 -3.86
C ALA A 12 -15.73 0.80 -4.07
N MET A 13 -15.19 1.43 -3.03
CA MET A 13 -14.59 2.77 -3.11
C MET A 13 -13.23 2.72 -3.80
N LEU A 14 -12.41 1.71 -3.50
CA LEU A 14 -11.09 1.52 -4.10
C LEU A 14 -11.14 1.37 -5.63
N LYS A 15 -12.18 0.73 -6.17
CA LYS A 15 -12.42 0.64 -7.62
C LYS A 15 -12.56 1.99 -8.33
N ARG A 16 -12.86 3.06 -7.59
CA ARG A 16 -13.02 4.42 -8.13
C ARG A 16 -11.71 5.21 -8.15
N VAL A 17 -10.63 4.67 -7.58
CA VAL A 17 -9.32 5.34 -7.60
C VAL A 17 -8.76 5.26 -9.01
N THR A 18 -8.52 6.42 -9.62
CA THR A 18 -7.93 6.55 -10.97
C THR A 18 -6.49 7.05 -10.94
N ALA A 19 -6.01 7.54 -9.79
CA ALA A 19 -4.63 7.96 -9.62
C ALA A 19 -3.68 6.75 -9.66
N PRO A 20 -2.48 6.85 -10.27
CA PRO A 20 -1.50 5.79 -10.20
C PRO A 20 -1.18 5.44 -8.74
N THR A 21 -1.29 4.16 -8.41
CA THR A 21 -1.24 3.71 -7.02
C THR A 21 -0.12 2.71 -6.79
N LEU A 22 0.62 2.92 -5.71
CA LEU A 22 1.59 1.97 -5.16
C LEU A 22 1.13 1.57 -3.76
N VAL A 23 1.04 0.26 -3.52
CA VAL A 23 0.83 -0.34 -2.19
C VAL A 23 2.18 -0.91 -1.74
N ILE A 24 2.60 -0.58 -0.52
CA ILE A 24 3.80 -1.15 0.12
C ILE A 24 3.35 -1.84 1.40
N HIS A 25 3.80 -3.08 1.64
CA HIS A 25 3.34 -3.86 2.78
C HIS A 25 4.43 -4.77 3.35
N GLY A 26 4.48 -4.94 4.68
CA GLY A 26 5.40 -5.84 5.35
C GLY A 26 4.88 -7.27 5.34
N GLU A 27 5.70 -8.26 5.00
CA GLU A 27 5.24 -9.65 4.92
C GLU A 27 4.91 -10.25 6.29
N ASP A 28 5.51 -9.69 7.36
CA ASP A 28 5.40 -10.18 8.73
C ASP A 28 4.58 -9.24 9.63
N ASP A 29 3.70 -8.40 9.04
CA ASP A 29 2.80 -7.52 9.80
C ASP A 29 1.77 -8.35 10.61
N PRO A 30 1.84 -8.33 11.96
CA PRO A 30 0.93 -9.11 12.79
C PRO A 30 -0.42 -8.40 13.03
N LEU A 31 -0.53 -7.10 12.74
CA LEU A 31 -1.72 -6.29 12.99
C LEU A 31 -2.60 -6.21 11.74
N VAL A 32 -2.00 -6.04 10.57
CA VAL A 32 -2.67 -6.03 9.28
C VAL A 32 -2.00 -7.07 8.38
N PRO A 33 -2.55 -8.28 8.25
CA PRO A 33 -1.89 -9.34 7.49
C PRO A 33 -1.65 -8.98 6.01
N LEU A 34 -0.62 -9.56 5.41
CA LEU A 34 -0.26 -9.38 3.99
C LEU A 34 -1.43 -9.55 3.01
N ALA A 35 -2.40 -10.39 3.34
CA ALA A 35 -3.62 -10.56 2.55
C ALA A 35 -4.37 -9.24 2.35
N GLY A 36 -4.39 -8.34 3.33
CA GLY A 36 -5.02 -7.02 3.24
C GLY A 36 -4.30 -6.08 2.26
N GLY A 37 -2.96 -6.09 2.27
CA GLY A 37 -2.16 -5.35 1.27
C GLY A 37 -2.39 -5.87 -0.15
N ARG A 38 -2.45 -7.20 -0.32
CA ARG A 38 -2.76 -7.85 -1.60
C ARG A 38 -4.17 -7.51 -2.09
N ASP A 39 -5.18 -7.58 -1.22
CA ASP A 39 -6.57 -7.25 -1.56
C ASP A 39 -6.74 -5.77 -1.93
N THR A 40 -6.05 -4.87 -1.22
CA THR A 40 -6.03 -3.44 -1.54
C THR A 40 -5.48 -3.18 -2.93
N ALA A 41 -4.32 -3.78 -3.26
CA ALA A 41 -3.71 -3.63 -4.57
C ALA A 41 -4.58 -4.23 -5.69
N ALA A 42 -5.18 -5.40 -5.46
CA ALA A 42 -6.08 -6.04 -6.43
C ALA A 42 -7.38 -5.25 -6.66
N SER A 43 -7.82 -4.45 -5.68
CA SER A 43 -9.05 -3.67 -5.75
C SER A 43 -8.92 -2.34 -6.48
N ILE A 44 -7.69 -1.88 -6.74
CA ILE A 44 -7.40 -0.62 -7.44
C ILE A 44 -6.86 -0.93 -8.83
N ALA A 45 -7.53 -0.43 -9.87
CA ALA A 45 -7.12 -0.68 -11.24
C ALA A 45 -5.72 -0.13 -11.51
N GLY A 46 -4.81 -0.99 -11.96
CA GLY A 46 -3.43 -0.62 -12.30
C GLY A 46 -2.51 -0.36 -11.10
N ALA A 47 -2.94 -0.66 -9.87
CA ALA A 47 -2.06 -0.54 -8.71
C ALA A 47 -0.91 -1.55 -8.76
N ARG A 48 0.25 -1.13 -8.25
CA ARG A 48 1.41 -2.00 -8.02
C ARG A 48 1.53 -2.34 -6.54
N LEU A 49 2.02 -3.53 -6.23
CA LEU A 49 2.32 -3.96 -4.87
C LEU A 49 3.83 -4.21 -4.73
N ILE A 50 4.41 -3.69 -3.65
CA ILE A 50 5.74 -4.07 -3.16
C ILE A 50 5.54 -4.71 -1.79
N THR A 51 6.12 -5.90 -1.59
CA THR A 51 6.17 -6.56 -0.28
C THR A 51 7.59 -6.52 0.27
N ILE A 52 7.73 -6.41 1.59
CA ILE A 52 9.03 -6.35 2.27
C ILE A 52 9.14 -7.54 3.23
N PRO A 53 9.93 -8.57 2.88
CA PRO A 53 10.22 -9.69 3.78
C PRO A 53 10.81 -9.20 5.10
N GLY A 54 10.36 -9.76 6.22
CA GLY A 54 10.87 -9.38 7.55
C GLY A 54 10.29 -8.10 8.15
N MET A 55 9.56 -7.28 7.37
CA MET A 55 8.96 -6.05 7.90
C MET A 55 7.60 -6.36 8.53
N GLY A 56 7.42 -5.88 9.76
CA GLY A 56 6.15 -5.92 10.49
C GLY A 56 5.25 -4.72 10.18
N HIS A 57 4.47 -4.31 11.18
CA HIS A 57 3.54 -3.18 11.06
C HIS A 57 4.24 -1.80 11.05
N ASP A 58 5.33 -1.67 11.80
CA ASP A 58 6.08 -0.42 11.92
C ASP A 58 7.05 -0.21 10.76
N LEU A 59 7.53 1.03 10.62
CA LEU A 59 8.50 1.43 9.60
C LEU A 59 9.89 1.61 10.24
N PRO A 60 10.75 0.58 10.27
CA PRO A 60 12.05 0.66 10.92
C PRO A 60 12.99 1.61 10.15
N LEU A 61 13.88 2.29 10.88
CA LEU A 61 14.83 3.25 10.29
C LEU A 61 15.70 2.63 9.20
N ALA A 62 16.06 1.35 9.33
CA ALA A 62 16.85 0.62 8.34
C ALA A 62 16.16 0.49 6.97
N LEU A 63 14.83 0.66 6.90
CA LEU A 63 14.07 0.59 5.65
C LEU A 63 13.72 1.97 5.08
N VAL A 64 14.09 3.06 5.74
CA VAL A 64 13.75 4.43 5.31
C VAL A 64 14.21 4.69 3.87
N ASP A 65 15.46 4.36 3.54
CA ASP A 65 15.97 4.56 2.18
C ASP A 65 15.17 3.75 1.15
N THR A 66 14.96 2.45 1.38
CA THR A 66 14.15 1.57 0.52
C THR A 66 12.73 2.10 0.30
N LEU A 67 12.06 2.53 1.39
CA LEU A 67 10.68 3.04 1.33
C LEU A 67 10.62 4.38 0.61
N THR A 68 11.52 5.30 0.94
CA THR A 68 11.56 6.63 0.33
C THR A 68 11.93 6.58 -1.15
N ASP A 69 12.83 5.69 -1.56
CA ASP A 69 13.16 5.45 -2.97
C ASP A 69 11.95 4.91 -3.74
N ALA A 70 11.23 3.94 -3.19
CA ALA A 70 10.02 3.40 -3.82
C ALA A 70 8.94 4.48 -3.98
N ILE A 71 8.73 5.31 -2.95
CA ILE A 71 7.78 6.43 -2.97
C ILE A 71 8.21 7.48 -4.00
N ALA A 72 9.49 7.90 -3.99
CA ALA A 72 10.00 8.92 -4.88
C ALA A 72 9.97 8.46 -6.35
N ALA A 73 10.33 7.20 -6.63
CA ALA A 73 10.24 6.61 -7.96
C ALA A 73 8.79 6.56 -8.46
N HIS A 74 7.84 6.17 -7.59
CA HIS A 74 6.42 6.19 -7.92
C HIS A 74 5.95 7.60 -8.25
N ALA A 75 6.24 8.57 -7.39
CA ALA A 75 5.83 9.96 -7.59
C ALA A 75 6.40 10.59 -8.88
N LYS A 76 7.68 10.31 -9.20
CA LYS A 76 8.31 10.79 -10.44
C LYS A 76 7.79 10.08 -11.70
N GLY A 77 7.42 8.81 -11.59
CA GLY A 77 6.92 8.00 -12.70
C GLY A 77 5.49 8.36 -13.13
N VAL A 78 4.76 9.09 -12.30
CA VAL A 78 3.46 9.65 -12.67
C VAL A 78 3.69 10.90 -13.53
N ALA A 79 3.40 10.80 -14.83
CA ALA A 79 3.31 11.99 -15.67
C ALA A 79 2.28 12.93 -15.05
N VAL A 80 2.69 14.17 -14.76
CA VAL A 80 1.75 15.21 -14.34
C VAL A 80 0.84 15.47 -15.54
N SER A 81 -0.42 15.06 -15.46
CA SER A 81 -1.43 15.50 -16.43
C SER A 81 -1.50 17.02 -16.33
N ALA A 82 -1.12 17.69 -17.42
CA ALA A 82 -1.22 19.15 -17.57
C ALA A 82 -2.69 19.61 -17.54
#